data_AF-A0A7L0DN48-F1
#
_entry.id   AF-A0A7L0DN48-F1
#
_cell.length_a   1.000
_cell.length_b   1.000
_cell.length_c   1.000
_cell.angle_alpha   90.00
_cell.angle_beta   90.00
_cell.angle_gamma   90.00
#
_symmetry.space_group_name_H-M   'P 1'
#
loop_
_entity.id
_entity.type
_entity.pdbx_description
1 polymer ?
#
loop_
_entity_poly.entity_id
_entity_poly.type
_entity_poly.pdbx_seq_one_letter_code
_entity_poly.pdbx_strand_id
1 'polypeptide(L)'
;LPARAARPKLALPIRPDTDPLPPGGAAGCAFGGRFYALEETWHPDLGEPFGVMRCVICHCEPQRNRRGKPVGKVNCKNMKQDCPVPACPRATLLPGHCCHTCPKALPASPEKTPTPHFDTFEYFQDKEDDLDKPYNDRSYLSSEGLARDDARAEFVALLTSGPEPWHPTSSAVAKARLTLLRSCLLFSISYERLGRPSRVRFSDPEGNVLFEHPVQKSAAPEDGMLCGMWRTVSKANIQLLRGEQLRVSLVTRAQPSGEVHGHILKHRALFAETFGAILTSPDPTHLGAGGMAMLTLSDTESNLHFILMARGLLEPSAGGKGGTWAPHRAWQCPGWGGGTHTSWHDPDFAEVLGDLSARELQWLVRGQLRILAETEGRHARQLAGTITTRRGCDTIQSVLCGADALLPAATGAVGSAKLALHENGTLEYQVQVVGTASEVVSITLETKPRRKSKRNVLLDMTPNFKDGLVSAGPSARDAHMLLQNELFLNVATKDWAEGELRGQVISLPYSGLLARFTEMPVALAGQLVSPPVASGAGGHAWLSLDEHCHLHYEISVAGLGRPAEGTVSAHLHGVAELGELGTRPHQHKRLLKGFYSTEVR
;
A
#
# COMPACT_ATOMS: atom_id res chain seq x y z
N LEU A 1 -51.95 20.17 10.82
CA LEU A 1 -51.07 19.03 10.47
C LEU A 1 -50.53 19.24 9.06
N PRO A 2 -49.31 19.78 8.89
CA PRO A 2 -48.70 19.88 7.57
C PRO A 2 -47.90 18.62 7.25
N ALA A 3 -48.03 18.16 6.01
CA ALA A 3 -47.47 16.92 5.48
C ALA A 3 -45.93 16.91 5.47
N ARG A 4 -45.34 15.78 5.87
CA ARG A 4 -43.91 15.47 5.74
C ARG A 4 -43.51 15.48 4.26
N ALA A 5 -42.72 16.47 3.85
CA ALA A 5 -42.00 16.43 2.58
C ALA A 5 -40.79 15.48 2.70
N ALA A 6 -40.67 14.54 1.77
CA ALA A 6 -39.59 13.55 1.71
C ALA A 6 -38.24 14.21 1.31
N ARG A 7 -37.15 13.82 1.97
CA ARG A 7 -35.77 14.25 1.66
C ARG A 7 -35.35 13.75 0.26
N PRO A 8 -34.56 14.52 -0.51
CA PRO A 8 -34.03 14.06 -1.79
C PRO A 8 -32.96 12.99 -1.59
N LYS A 9 -33.00 12.01 -2.48
CA LYS A 9 -32.23 10.78 -2.54
C LYS A 9 -30.83 11.08 -3.14
N LEU A 10 -29.76 11.14 -2.32
CA LEU A 10 -28.35 11.36 -2.73
C LEU A 10 -27.79 10.18 -3.54
N ALA A 11 -27.32 10.41 -4.77
CA ALA A 11 -26.75 9.36 -5.59
C ALA A 11 -25.26 9.54 -5.96
N LEU A 12 -24.49 8.47 -5.79
CA LEU A 12 -23.13 8.23 -6.26
C LEU A 12 -23.09 8.07 -7.79
N PRO A 13 -22.15 8.71 -8.50
CA PRO A 13 -22.05 8.67 -9.96
C PRO A 13 -21.16 7.51 -10.41
N ILE A 14 -21.66 6.29 -10.30
CA ILE A 14 -21.04 5.14 -10.93
C ILE A 14 -21.59 5.04 -12.38
N ARG A 15 -20.73 5.09 -13.40
CA ARG A 15 -21.17 5.08 -14.80
C ARG A 15 -21.28 3.67 -15.37
N PRO A 16 -22.29 3.41 -16.22
CA PRO A 16 -22.42 2.16 -16.97
C PRO A 16 -21.37 2.06 -18.08
N ASP A 17 -21.01 0.83 -18.46
CA ASP A 17 -20.14 0.55 -19.60
C ASP A 17 -20.79 1.01 -20.92
N THR A 18 -19.96 1.43 -21.88
CA THR A 18 -20.43 1.91 -23.19
C THR A 18 -20.35 0.77 -24.22
N ASP A 19 -21.46 0.03 -24.36
CA ASP A 19 -21.81 -1.00 -25.38
C ASP A 19 -21.37 -2.48 -25.20
N PRO A 20 -22.11 -3.47 -25.80
CA PRO A 20 -23.32 -3.36 -26.64
C PRO A 20 -24.60 -3.90 -25.97
N LEU A 21 -25.75 -3.40 -26.44
CA LEU A 21 -27.07 -3.89 -26.04
C LEU A 21 -27.20 -5.42 -26.24
N PRO A 22 -27.87 -6.14 -25.32
CA PRO A 22 -28.16 -7.56 -25.52
C PRO A 22 -29.00 -7.77 -26.79
N PRO A 23 -28.81 -8.91 -27.49
CA PRO A 23 -29.61 -9.28 -28.64
C PRO A 23 -31.06 -9.52 -28.18
N GLY A 24 -31.88 -8.48 -28.29
CA GLY A 24 -33.26 -8.52 -27.78
C GLY A 24 -33.93 -7.18 -27.48
N GLY A 25 -33.25 -6.03 -27.61
CA GLY A 25 -33.90 -4.71 -27.57
C GLY A 25 -34.57 -4.34 -26.24
N ALA A 26 -34.29 -5.08 -25.15
CA ALA A 26 -34.83 -4.79 -23.83
C ALA A 26 -34.17 -3.53 -23.25
N ALA A 27 -34.99 -2.63 -22.69
CA ALA A 27 -34.50 -1.45 -21.97
C ALA A 27 -33.99 -1.86 -20.59
N GLY A 28 -32.78 -1.43 -20.23
CA GLY A 28 -32.14 -1.74 -18.95
C GLY A 28 -30.81 -1.00 -18.79
N CYS A 29 -30.05 -1.36 -17.76
CA CYS A 29 -28.77 -0.77 -17.40
C CYS A 29 -27.66 -1.82 -17.51
N ALA A 30 -26.54 -1.53 -18.17
CA ALA A 30 -25.35 -2.37 -18.15
C ALA A 30 -24.36 -1.85 -17.09
N PHE A 31 -23.83 -2.71 -16.23
CA PHE A 31 -22.87 -2.31 -15.21
C PHE A 31 -21.95 -3.49 -14.82
N GLY A 32 -20.63 -3.32 -14.95
CA GLY A 32 -19.63 -4.32 -14.57
C GLY A 32 -19.78 -5.64 -15.33
N GLY A 33 -20.03 -5.56 -16.64
CA GLY A 33 -20.28 -6.73 -17.50
C GLY A 33 -21.61 -7.47 -17.27
N ARG A 34 -22.51 -6.96 -16.41
CA ARG A 34 -23.84 -7.53 -16.16
C ARG A 34 -24.95 -6.58 -16.63
N PHE A 35 -26.07 -7.13 -17.08
CA PHE A 35 -27.26 -6.37 -17.49
C PHE A 35 -28.33 -6.44 -16.39
N TYR A 36 -28.88 -5.28 -16.03
CA TYR A 36 -29.90 -5.09 -15.01
C TYR A 36 -31.18 -4.55 -15.65
N ALA A 37 -32.33 -5.12 -15.30
CA ALA A 37 -33.63 -4.66 -15.75
C ALA A 37 -33.98 -3.28 -15.16
N LEU A 38 -34.93 -2.57 -15.78
CA LEU A 38 -35.48 -1.34 -15.21
C LEU A 38 -36.04 -1.63 -13.80
N GLU A 39 -35.77 -0.73 -12.86
CA GLU A 39 -36.14 -0.80 -11.44
C GLU A 39 -35.41 -1.87 -10.61
N GLU A 40 -34.48 -2.62 -11.19
CA GLU A 40 -33.64 -3.57 -10.45
C GLU A 40 -32.67 -2.84 -9.52
N THR A 41 -32.41 -3.42 -8.34
CA THR A 41 -31.46 -2.91 -7.34
C THR A 41 -30.36 -3.94 -7.07
N TRP A 42 -29.10 -3.50 -7.02
CA TRP A 42 -27.95 -4.37 -6.81
C TRP A 42 -26.82 -3.67 -6.05
N HIS A 43 -25.86 -4.46 -5.55
CA HIS A 43 -24.59 -3.93 -5.05
C HIS A 43 -23.56 -3.93 -6.18
N PRO A 44 -22.94 -2.80 -6.52
CA PRO A 44 -22.01 -2.74 -7.64
C PRO A 44 -20.75 -3.54 -7.33
N ASP A 45 -20.34 -4.35 -8.29
CA ASP A 45 -19.04 -5.02 -8.31
C ASP A 45 -18.10 -4.21 -9.21
N LEU A 46 -17.01 -3.69 -8.64
CA LEU A 46 -16.03 -2.88 -9.36
C LEU A 46 -14.92 -3.73 -9.98
N GLY A 47 -15.02 -5.06 -9.91
CA GLY A 47 -13.97 -5.97 -10.33
C GLY A 47 -12.78 -5.96 -9.37
N GLU A 48 -11.82 -6.83 -9.63
CA GLU A 48 -10.58 -6.86 -8.88
C GLU A 48 -9.78 -5.58 -9.14
N PRO A 49 -9.17 -4.97 -8.10
CA PRO A 49 -8.99 -5.47 -6.74
C PRO A 49 -10.06 -5.04 -5.70
N PHE A 50 -11.11 -4.32 -6.12
CA PHE A 50 -12.03 -3.64 -5.20
C PHE A 50 -13.23 -4.53 -4.77
N GLY A 51 -13.70 -5.37 -5.69
CA GLY A 51 -14.82 -6.30 -5.51
C GLY A 51 -16.16 -5.62 -5.26
N VAL A 52 -17.10 -6.36 -4.66
CA VAL A 52 -18.47 -5.89 -4.40
C VAL A 52 -18.52 -4.82 -3.30
N MET A 53 -18.97 -3.62 -3.66
CA MET A 53 -19.17 -2.48 -2.76
C MET A 53 -20.50 -2.62 -2.00
N ARG A 54 -20.50 -3.40 -0.93
CA ARG A 54 -21.72 -3.77 -0.19
C ARG A 54 -22.42 -2.62 0.53
N CYS A 55 -21.74 -1.51 0.74
CA CYS A 55 -22.33 -0.28 1.28
C CYS A 55 -22.93 0.65 0.22
N VAL A 56 -22.90 0.25 -1.04
CA VAL A 56 -23.52 0.97 -2.13
C VAL A 56 -24.68 0.14 -2.68
N ILE A 57 -25.85 0.74 -2.84
CA ILE A 57 -26.97 0.18 -3.62
C ILE A 57 -27.11 0.99 -4.89
N CYS A 58 -26.99 0.32 -6.02
CA CYS A 58 -27.35 0.82 -7.33
C CYS A 58 -28.75 0.41 -7.70
N HIS A 59 -29.47 1.27 -8.41
CA HIS A 59 -30.75 0.93 -9.01
C HIS A 59 -30.88 1.47 -10.42
N CYS A 60 -31.57 0.74 -11.29
CA CYS A 60 -31.74 1.11 -12.68
C CYS A 60 -32.99 1.99 -12.85
N GLU A 61 -32.80 3.31 -12.93
CA GLU A 61 -33.90 4.27 -13.12
C GLU A 61 -34.34 4.36 -14.59
N PRO A 62 -35.64 4.24 -14.90
CA PRO A 62 -36.13 4.48 -16.26
C PRO A 62 -36.01 5.95 -16.63
N GLN A 63 -35.29 6.22 -17.72
CA GLN A 63 -35.14 7.53 -18.34
C GLN A 63 -35.72 7.52 -19.76
N ARG A 64 -36.26 8.65 -20.20
CA ARG A 64 -36.76 8.82 -21.57
C ARG A 64 -35.70 9.52 -22.41
N ASN A 65 -35.24 8.88 -23.47
CA ASN A 65 -34.35 9.54 -24.43
C ASN A 65 -35.11 10.57 -25.28
N ARG A 66 -34.38 11.46 -25.96
CA ARG A 66 -34.94 12.49 -26.89
C ARG A 66 -35.85 11.91 -28.00
N ARG A 67 -35.85 10.58 -28.22
CA ARG A 67 -36.69 9.84 -29.18
C ARG A 67 -37.84 9.04 -28.53
N GLY A 68 -38.14 9.25 -27.25
CA GLY A 68 -39.27 8.60 -26.55
C GLY A 68 -39.09 7.13 -26.15
N LYS A 69 -37.95 6.50 -26.48
CA LYS A 69 -37.63 5.13 -26.04
C LYS A 69 -37.18 5.11 -24.56
N PRO A 70 -37.65 4.13 -23.76
CA PRO A 70 -37.17 3.94 -22.39
C PRO A 70 -35.72 3.43 -22.41
N VAL A 71 -34.84 4.09 -21.65
CA VAL A 71 -33.44 3.71 -21.44
C VAL A 71 -33.16 3.71 -19.94
N GLY A 72 -32.39 2.74 -19.46
CA GLY A 72 -32.03 2.65 -18.05
C GLY A 72 -30.85 3.56 -17.71
N LYS A 73 -30.95 4.30 -16.60
CA LYS A 73 -29.84 5.04 -15.99
C LYS A 73 -29.50 4.43 -14.64
N VAL A 74 -28.27 3.98 -14.48
CA VAL A 74 -27.76 3.51 -13.18
C VAL A 74 -27.71 4.69 -12.22
N ASN A 75 -28.30 4.52 -11.03
CA ASN A 75 -28.28 5.50 -9.97
C ASN A 75 -27.85 4.81 -8.68
N CYS A 76 -26.68 5.10 -8.14
CA CYS A 76 -26.14 4.41 -6.97
C CYS A 76 -26.23 5.27 -5.72
N LYS A 77 -26.34 4.73 -4.51
CA LYS A 77 -26.41 5.48 -3.25
C LYS A 77 -25.58 4.79 -2.18
N ASN A 78 -24.87 5.56 -1.37
CA ASN A 78 -24.19 5.02 -0.19
C ASN A 78 -25.21 4.81 0.94
N MET A 79 -25.40 3.57 1.36
CA MET A 79 -26.31 3.26 2.46
C MET A 79 -25.66 3.34 3.84
N LYS A 80 -24.34 3.61 3.96
CA LYS A 80 -23.62 3.60 5.25
C LYS A 80 -24.26 4.59 6.25
N GLN A 81 -24.79 5.71 5.77
CA GLN A 81 -25.52 6.69 6.58
C GLN A 81 -26.99 6.33 6.84
N ASP A 82 -27.55 5.43 6.02
CA ASP A 82 -28.93 4.92 6.16
C ASP A 82 -29.00 3.63 7.01
N CYS A 83 -27.86 3.16 7.51
CA CYS A 83 -27.81 1.98 8.37
C CYS A 83 -28.59 2.22 9.68
N PRO A 84 -29.49 1.30 10.08
CA PRO A 84 -30.21 1.43 11.34
C PRO A 84 -29.22 1.39 12.51
N VAL A 85 -29.34 2.33 13.44
CA VAL A 85 -28.49 2.37 14.65
C VAL A 85 -28.78 1.12 15.49
N PRO A 86 -27.80 0.22 15.69
CA PRO A 86 -28.03 -0.99 16.47
C PRO A 86 -28.20 -0.63 17.96
N ALA A 87 -29.24 -1.16 18.59
CA ALA A 87 -29.57 -0.90 20.00
C ALA A 87 -28.66 -1.63 21.02
N CYS A 88 -27.54 -2.21 20.58
CA CYS A 88 -26.66 -3.03 21.41
C CYS A 88 -25.24 -2.45 21.51
N PRO A 89 -24.57 -2.60 22.67
CA PRO A 89 -23.23 -2.05 22.89
C PRO A 89 -22.10 -2.78 22.15
N ARG A 90 -22.38 -3.93 21.51
CA ARG A 90 -21.39 -4.74 20.73
C ARG A 90 -21.97 -5.17 19.39
N ALA A 91 -22.25 -4.21 18.52
CA ALA A 91 -22.74 -4.48 17.17
C ALA A 91 -21.59 -4.92 16.24
N THR A 92 -21.70 -6.10 15.64
CA THR A 92 -20.66 -6.70 14.80
C THR A 92 -21.02 -6.59 13.32
N LEU A 93 -20.04 -6.30 12.47
CA LEU A 93 -20.22 -6.29 11.01
C LEU A 93 -20.02 -7.71 10.48
N LEU A 94 -21.09 -8.32 9.94
CA LEU A 94 -21.00 -9.66 9.37
C LEU A 94 -20.28 -9.63 8.02
N PRO A 95 -19.51 -10.69 7.68
CA PRO A 95 -18.88 -10.84 6.37
C PRO A 95 -19.94 -10.69 5.28
N GLY A 96 -19.78 -9.64 4.48
CA GLY A 96 -20.67 -9.41 3.37
C GLY A 96 -21.91 -8.56 3.62
N HIS A 97 -21.95 -7.79 4.71
CA HIS A 97 -23.01 -6.83 4.98
C HIS A 97 -22.43 -5.41 5.15
N CYS A 98 -23.24 -4.37 4.91
CA CYS A 98 -22.83 -2.98 5.15
C CYS A 98 -23.10 -2.51 6.58
N CYS A 99 -24.24 -2.93 7.15
CA CYS A 99 -24.69 -2.44 8.45
C CYS A 99 -24.30 -3.38 9.59
N HIS A 100 -23.98 -2.79 10.74
CA HIS A 100 -23.70 -3.53 11.97
C HIS A 100 -24.97 -4.25 12.45
N THR A 101 -24.83 -5.52 12.82
CA THR A 101 -25.92 -6.34 13.35
C THR A 101 -25.59 -6.79 14.76
N CYS A 102 -26.60 -6.80 15.64
CA CYS A 102 -26.45 -7.34 16.97
C CYS A 102 -26.36 -8.87 16.86
N PRO A 103 -25.33 -9.52 17.43
CA PRO A 103 -25.27 -10.97 17.46
C PRO A 103 -26.51 -11.50 18.17
N LYS A 104 -27.30 -12.35 17.50
CA LYS A 104 -28.41 -13.07 18.13
C LYS A 104 -27.79 -14.02 19.16
N ALA A 105 -28.14 -13.85 20.43
CA ALA A 105 -27.79 -14.80 21.48
C ALA A 105 -28.39 -16.17 21.11
N LEU A 106 -27.53 -17.12 20.75
CA LEU A 106 -27.90 -18.52 20.68
C LEU A 106 -28.14 -19.00 22.13
N PRO A 107 -29.32 -19.53 22.47
CA PRO A 107 -29.54 -20.14 23.77
C PRO A 107 -28.66 -21.39 23.91
N ALA A 108 -28.10 -21.54 25.10
CA ALA A 108 -27.19 -22.61 25.48
C ALA A 108 -27.90 -23.97 25.68
N SER A 109 -27.09 -25.01 25.52
CA SER A 109 -27.19 -26.41 26.01
C SER A 109 -27.54 -27.49 24.97
N PRO A 110 -27.12 -28.77 25.18
CA PRO A 110 -25.95 -29.26 25.90
C PRO A 110 -25.13 -30.30 25.09
N GLU A 111 -23.95 -30.60 25.65
CA GLU A 111 -23.01 -31.70 25.37
C GLU A 111 -23.52 -32.89 24.54
N LYS A 112 -22.78 -33.22 23.47
CA LYS A 112 -22.44 -34.61 23.10
C LYS A 112 -21.04 -34.66 22.50
N THR A 113 -20.11 -35.28 23.22
CA THR A 113 -18.90 -35.90 22.65
C THR A 113 -19.33 -37.03 21.70
N PRO A 114 -18.60 -37.29 20.60
CA PRO A 114 -17.69 -38.43 20.65
C PRO A 114 -16.36 -38.27 19.86
N THR A 115 -15.29 -38.77 20.48
CA THR A 115 -14.08 -39.47 19.99
C THR A 115 -13.41 -39.09 18.64
N PRO A 116 -12.05 -39.01 18.61
CA PRO A 116 -11.29 -38.77 17.38
C PRO A 116 -11.11 -40.08 16.59
N HIS A 117 -11.61 -40.11 15.36
CA HIS A 117 -11.18 -41.10 14.37
C HIS A 117 -10.03 -40.51 13.56
N PHE A 118 -8.85 -41.08 13.77
CA PHE A 118 -7.81 -41.14 12.76
C PHE A 118 -8.35 -42.00 11.60
N ASP A 119 -8.26 -41.50 10.37
CA ASP A 119 -7.65 -42.27 9.29
C ASP A 119 -7.39 -41.45 8.02
N THR A 120 -6.18 -41.69 7.51
CA THR A 120 -5.82 -41.76 6.09
C THR A 120 -5.73 -40.46 5.28
N PHE A 121 -4.49 -39.98 5.22
CA PHE A 121 -3.95 -39.18 4.12
C PHE A 121 -4.17 -39.90 2.78
N GLU A 122 -5.06 -39.35 1.94
CA GLU A 122 -5.06 -39.64 0.51
C GLU A 122 -4.20 -38.62 -0.25
N TYR A 123 -3.38 -39.21 -1.11
CA TYR A 123 -2.47 -38.62 -2.06
C TYR A 123 -3.24 -37.73 -3.05
N PHE A 124 -3.01 -36.41 -3.04
CA PHE A 124 -3.48 -35.58 -4.15
C PHE A 124 -2.49 -35.70 -5.32
N GLN A 125 -2.82 -36.62 -6.23
CA GLN A 125 -2.44 -36.52 -7.63
C GLN A 125 -3.00 -35.21 -8.19
N ASP A 126 -2.12 -34.47 -8.87
CA ASP A 126 -2.48 -33.33 -9.71
C ASP A 126 -3.66 -33.71 -10.63
N LYS A 127 -4.83 -33.11 -10.40
CA LYS A 127 -5.92 -33.13 -11.37
C LYS A 127 -5.82 -31.89 -12.25
N GLU A 128 -5.60 -32.22 -13.51
CA GLU A 128 -5.40 -31.44 -14.72
C GLU A 128 -6.71 -30.74 -15.16
N ASP A 129 -7.35 -29.98 -14.26
CA ASP A 129 -8.64 -29.29 -14.52
C ASP A 129 -8.63 -27.81 -14.09
N ASP A 130 -7.44 -27.22 -13.94
CA ASP A 130 -7.22 -25.83 -13.51
C ASP A 130 -6.68 -24.95 -14.66
N LEU A 131 -7.03 -25.31 -15.91
CA LEU A 131 -6.54 -24.66 -17.14
C LEU A 131 -7.38 -23.47 -17.62
N ASP A 132 -8.50 -23.14 -16.96
CA ASP A 132 -9.40 -22.05 -17.38
C ASP A 132 -9.59 -20.91 -16.36
N LYS A 133 -8.73 -20.81 -15.33
CA LYS A 133 -8.74 -19.64 -14.41
C LYS A 133 -7.63 -18.63 -14.75
N PRO A 134 -7.95 -17.35 -15.02
CA PRO A 134 -6.95 -16.33 -15.27
C PRO A 134 -6.08 -16.08 -14.03
N TYR A 135 -4.78 -15.85 -14.29
CA TYR A 135 -3.68 -15.69 -13.33
C TYR A 135 -3.90 -14.58 -12.25
N ASN A 136 -4.86 -13.67 -12.44
CA ASN A 136 -5.16 -12.57 -11.50
C ASN A 136 -5.70 -13.05 -10.13
N ASP A 137 -6.35 -14.22 -10.08
CA ASP A 137 -6.97 -14.73 -8.84
C ASP A 137 -5.90 -15.29 -7.85
N ARG A 138 -4.67 -15.56 -8.35
CA ARG A 138 -3.61 -16.24 -7.56
C ARG A 138 -2.64 -15.28 -6.86
N SER A 139 -2.50 -14.02 -7.31
CA SER A 139 -1.65 -13.01 -6.64
C SER A 139 -2.32 -12.44 -5.40
N TYR A 140 -3.64 -12.28 -5.40
CA TYR A 140 -4.40 -11.86 -4.21
C TYR A 140 -4.54 -12.97 -3.17
N LEU A 141 -4.85 -14.21 -3.58
CA LEU A 141 -5.01 -15.34 -2.66
C LEU A 141 -3.68 -15.87 -2.08
N SER A 142 -2.54 -15.65 -2.73
CA SER A 142 -1.23 -16.01 -2.15
C SER A 142 -0.84 -15.16 -0.93
N SER A 143 -1.55 -14.05 -0.69
CA SER A 143 -1.45 -13.27 0.55
C SER A 143 -2.55 -13.58 1.57
N GLU A 144 -3.58 -14.35 1.20
CA GLU A 144 -4.59 -14.93 2.11
C GLU A 144 -4.28 -16.40 2.52
N GLY A 145 -3.25 -17.03 1.94
CA GLY A 145 -2.82 -18.40 2.28
C GLY A 145 -2.26 -18.62 3.70
N LEU A 146 -2.16 -17.57 4.51
CA LEU A 146 -1.92 -17.64 5.95
C LEU A 146 -3.07 -16.94 6.71
N ALA A 147 -4.32 -17.21 6.32
CA ALA A 147 -5.53 -16.86 7.07
C ALA A 147 -5.60 -17.66 8.40
N ARG A 148 -4.68 -17.31 9.30
CA ARG A 148 -4.76 -17.47 10.73
C ARG A 148 -3.96 -16.32 11.33
N ASP A 149 -4.61 -15.15 11.37
CA ASP A 149 -4.46 -14.07 12.35
C ASP A 149 -4.34 -12.65 11.74
N ASP A 150 -4.95 -11.73 12.47
CA ASP A 150 -5.26 -10.31 12.23
C ASP A 150 -3.99 -9.42 12.21
N ALA A 151 -2.90 -9.87 11.56
CA ALA A 151 -1.53 -9.42 11.87
C ALA A 151 -1.11 -8.09 11.23
N ARG A 152 -1.64 -7.73 10.05
CA ARG A 152 -1.29 -6.50 9.32
C ARG A 152 -2.55 -5.76 8.86
N ALA A 153 -2.69 -4.50 9.24
CA ALA A 153 -3.77 -3.62 8.78
C ALA A 153 -3.22 -2.27 8.29
N GLU A 154 -3.75 -1.76 7.19
CA GLU A 154 -3.31 -0.50 6.57
C GLU A 154 -4.37 0.59 6.67
N PHE A 155 -3.91 1.82 6.88
CA PHE A 155 -4.72 3.01 7.11
C PHE A 155 -4.12 4.23 6.40
N VAL A 156 -4.95 5.24 6.15
CA VAL A 156 -4.55 6.50 5.54
C VAL A 156 -5.19 7.68 6.27
N ALA A 157 -4.54 8.84 6.21
CA ALA A 157 -5.13 10.10 6.60
C ALA A 157 -4.77 11.21 5.60
N LEU A 158 -5.75 12.03 5.24
CA LEU A 158 -5.57 13.33 4.62
C LEU A 158 -5.51 14.40 5.72
N LEU A 159 -4.41 15.14 5.79
CA LEU A 159 -4.18 16.18 6.77
C LEU A 159 -4.22 17.54 6.07
N THR A 160 -5.12 18.41 6.54
CA THR A 160 -5.28 19.79 6.09
C THR A 160 -5.39 20.71 7.31
N SER A 161 -5.34 22.03 7.12
CA SER A 161 -5.62 22.98 8.22
C SER A 161 -7.14 23.25 8.32
N GLY A 162 -7.80 22.70 9.35
CA GLY A 162 -9.21 22.99 9.72
C GLY A 162 -10.34 22.13 9.11
N PRO A 163 -11.59 22.22 9.63
CA PRO A 163 -12.00 22.35 11.04
C PRO A 163 -12.19 20.93 11.66
N GLU A 164 -12.13 20.64 12.97
CA GLU A 164 -12.52 21.30 14.22
C GLU A 164 -11.43 21.01 15.30
N PRO A 165 -11.09 21.93 16.25
CA PRO A 165 -11.74 23.22 16.59
C PRO A 165 -11.06 24.50 16.05
N TRP A 166 -10.09 24.42 15.13
CA TRP A 166 -9.27 25.59 14.71
C TRP A 166 -9.68 26.18 13.35
N HIS A 167 -9.55 27.50 13.20
CA HIS A 167 -9.65 28.19 11.90
C HIS A 167 -8.48 27.76 11.00
N PRO A 168 -8.67 27.60 9.67
CA PRO A 168 -7.57 27.27 8.76
C PRO A 168 -6.45 28.30 8.85
N THR A 169 -5.24 27.84 9.17
CA THR A 169 -4.05 28.70 9.37
C THR A 169 -3.03 28.56 8.25
N SER A 170 -3.17 27.54 7.40
CA SER A 170 -2.13 27.16 6.43
C SER A 170 -2.73 26.54 5.16
N SER A 171 -2.06 26.69 4.02
CA SER A 171 -2.37 25.94 2.78
C SER A 171 -1.62 24.61 2.69
N ALA A 172 -0.97 24.20 3.78
CA ALA A 172 -0.27 22.94 3.91
C ALA A 172 -1.22 21.73 3.79
N VAL A 173 -0.72 20.68 3.14
CA VAL A 173 -1.42 19.40 2.97
C VAL A 173 -0.44 18.28 3.23
N ALA A 174 -0.88 17.25 3.95
CA ALA A 174 -0.09 16.04 4.13
C ALA A 174 -0.93 14.78 3.94
N LYS A 175 -0.25 13.72 3.50
CA LYS A 175 -0.79 12.37 3.35
C LYS A 175 -0.02 11.45 4.29
N ALA A 176 -0.73 10.83 5.21
CA ALA A 176 -0.16 9.82 6.09
C ALA A 176 -0.60 8.42 5.65
N ARG A 177 0.35 7.52 5.47
CA ARG A 177 0.13 6.07 5.35
C ARG A 177 0.54 5.42 6.66
N LEU A 178 -0.31 4.57 7.21
CA LEU A 178 -0.04 3.89 8.46
C LEU A 178 -0.27 2.39 8.33
N THR A 179 0.61 1.61 8.93
CA THR A 179 0.53 0.16 8.96
C THR A 179 0.56 -0.31 10.39
N LEU A 180 -0.50 -0.95 10.86
CA LEU A 180 -0.52 -1.66 12.13
C LEU A 180 0.02 -3.07 11.89
N LEU A 181 1.18 -3.38 12.46
CA LEU A 181 1.75 -4.71 12.46
C LEU A 181 1.85 -5.19 13.91
N ARG A 182 1.08 -6.22 14.27
CA ARG A 182 0.91 -6.67 15.66
C ARG A 182 0.45 -5.50 16.56
N SER A 183 1.30 -5.03 17.47
CA SER A 183 1.06 -3.88 18.36
C SER A 183 1.96 -2.68 18.03
N CYS A 184 2.50 -2.60 16.82
CA CYS A 184 3.34 -1.50 16.36
C CYS A 184 2.63 -0.76 15.23
N LEU A 185 2.38 0.53 15.39
CA LEU A 185 1.82 1.38 14.33
C LEU A 185 2.96 2.12 13.64
N LEU A 186 3.27 1.70 12.42
CA LEU A 186 4.24 2.30 11.54
C LEU A 186 3.58 3.43 10.76
N PHE A 187 4.28 4.53 10.50
CA PHE A 187 3.74 5.62 9.69
C PHE A 187 4.79 6.24 8.77
N SER A 188 4.34 6.57 7.56
CA SER A 188 5.06 7.36 6.56
C SER A 188 4.17 8.56 6.22
N ILE A 189 4.67 9.78 6.38
CA ILE A 189 3.89 11.00 6.14
C ILE A 189 4.61 11.88 5.14
N SER A 190 4.02 12.05 3.95
CA SER A 190 4.47 13.00 2.95
C SER A 190 3.69 14.31 3.09
N TYR A 191 4.35 15.44 2.95
CA TYR A 191 3.73 16.75 3.14
C TYR A 191 4.21 17.77 2.11
N GLU A 192 3.33 18.71 1.77
CA GLU A 192 3.62 19.84 0.88
C GLU A 192 3.21 21.16 1.53
N ARG A 193 3.94 22.23 1.19
CA ARG A 193 3.71 23.60 1.67
C ARG A 193 3.68 23.76 3.19
N LEU A 194 4.34 22.85 3.91
CA LEU A 194 4.45 22.87 5.36
C LEU A 194 5.91 23.14 5.75
N GLY A 195 6.13 24.04 6.72
CA GLY A 195 7.44 24.19 7.34
C GLY A 195 7.86 22.92 8.08
N ARG A 196 9.15 22.68 8.27
CA ARG A 196 9.66 21.42 8.86
C ARG A 196 8.94 21.07 10.18
N PRO A 197 8.20 19.95 10.24
CA PRO A 197 7.51 19.53 11.46
C PRO A 197 8.50 19.17 12.57
N SER A 198 8.12 19.46 13.80
CA SER A 198 8.88 19.14 15.01
C SER A 198 8.43 17.82 15.63
N ARG A 199 7.12 17.52 15.56
CA ARG A 199 6.51 16.33 16.14
C ARG A 199 5.34 15.84 15.28
N VAL A 200 5.12 14.53 15.31
CA VAL A 200 3.88 13.88 14.88
C VAL A 200 3.07 13.53 16.12
N ARG A 201 1.82 13.96 16.20
CA ARG A 201 0.95 13.77 17.36
C ARG A 201 -0.25 12.90 16.99
N PHE A 202 -0.54 11.92 17.84
CA PHE A 202 -1.74 11.09 17.76
C PHE A 202 -2.67 11.44 18.91
N SER A 203 -3.94 11.67 18.60
CA SER A 203 -4.95 12.03 19.60
C SER A 203 -6.22 11.21 19.46
N ASP A 204 -6.97 11.12 20.55
CA ASP A 204 -8.32 10.58 20.57
C ASP A 204 -9.34 11.56 19.93
N PRO A 205 -10.63 11.18 19.82
CA PRO A 205 -11.68 12.07 19.36
C PRO A 205 -11.87 13.32 20.23
N GLU A 206 -11.56 13.26 21.52
CA GLU A 206 -11.68 14.38 22.45
C GLU A 206 -10.51 15.38 22.35
N GLY A 207 -9.44 15.01 21.63
CA GLY A 207 -8.25 15.82 21.44
C GLY A 207 -7.15 15.58 22.47
N ASN A 208 -7.30 14.59 23.36
CA ASN A 208 -6.25 14.19 24.29
C ASN A 208 -5.12 13.51 23.52
N VAL A 209 -3.89 13.84 23.89
CA VAL A 209 -2.70 13.30 23.25
C VAL A 209 -2.46 11.88 23.76
N LEU A 210 -2.49 10.92 22.85
CA LEU A 210 -2.20 9.51 23.15
C LEU A 210 -0.72 9.17 22.92
N PHE A 211 -0.09 9.82 21.94
CA PHE A 211 1.32 9.62 21.60
C PHE A 211 1.90 10.80 20.83
N GLU A 212 3.17 11.13 21.07
CA GLU A 212 3.93 12.07 20.25
C GLU A 212 5.26 11.43 19.81
N HIS A 213 5.59 11.59 18.54
CA HIS A 213 6.87 11.19 17.96
C HIS A 213 7.69 12.42 17.58
N PRO A 214 8.92 12.60 18.11
CA PRO A 214 9.79 13.69 17.72
C PRO A 214 10.35 13.45 16.31
N VAL A 215 10.29 14.48 15.46
CA VAL A 215 10.90 14.42 14.12
C VAL A 215 12.41 14.60 14.26
N GLN A 216 13.18 13.51 14.12
CA GLN A 216 14.64 13.55 14.15
C GLN A 216 15.22 14.13 12.86
N LYS A 217 16.39 14.77 12.95
CA LYS A 217 16.97 15.51 11.82
C LYS A 217 17.49 14.64 10.67
N SER A 218 17.81 13.37 10.93
CA SER A 218 18.57 12.47 10.03
C SER A 218 17.77 11.28 9.49
N ALA A 219 16.51 11.09 9.89
CA ALA A 219 15.76 9.85 9.63
C ALA A 219 14.94 9.84 8.33
N ALA A 220 14.79 10.99 7.67
CA ALA A 220 14.08 11.07 6.39
C ALA A 220 15.08 11.05 5.23
N PRO A 221 15.04 10.03 4.35
CA PRO A 221 15.93 9.95 3.20
C PRO A 221 15.63 11.02 2.13
N GLU A 222 14.44 11.63 2.15
CA GLU A 222 13.99 12.60 1.14
C GLU A 222 13.27 13.80 1.79
N ASP A 223 13.47 14.99 1.21
CA ASP A 223 12.81 16.23 1.66
C ASP A 223 11.28 16.10 1.55
N GLY A 224 10.56 16.47 2.61
CA GLY A 224 9.08 16.43 2.60
C GLY A 224 8.46 15.09 2.99
N MET A 225 9.24 14.13 3.50
CA MET A 225 8.75 12.87 4.08
C MET A 225 9.14 12.72 5.55
N LEU A 226 8.27 12.11 6.35
CA LEU A 226 8.51 11.74 7.74
C LEU A 226 8.28 10.25 7.94
N CYS A 227 9.23 9.61 8.62
CA CYS A 227 9.17 8.20 8.99
C CYS A 227 9.12 8.08 10.51
N GLY A 228 8.28 7.18 11.02
CA GLY A 228 8.26 6.91 12.44
C GLY A 228 7.41 5.71 12.81
N MET A 229 7.40 5.42 14.10
CA MET A 229 6.61 4.32 14.64
C MET A 229 6.18 4.57 16.07
N TRP A 230 4.99 4.09 16.39
CA TRP A 230 4.46 3.97 17.74
C TRP A 230 4.57 2.52 18.17
N ARG A 231 5.56 2.23 19.03
CA ARG A 231 5.76 0.90 19.62
C ARG A 231 4.77 0.66 20.75
N THR A 232 4.30 -0.57 20.89
CA THR A 232 3.45 -1.01 22.01
C THR A 232 2.14 -0.21 22.09
N VAL A 233 1.42 -0.12 20.97
CA VAL A 233 0.09 0.47 20.92
C VAL A 233 -0.86 -0.34 21.81
N SER A 234 -1.50 0.34 22.76
CA SER A 234 -2.42 -0.31 23.70
C SER A 234 -3.62 -0.91 22.97
N LYS A 235 -4.22 -1.97 23.53
CA LYS A 235 -5.43 -2.59 22.96
C LYS A 235 -6.57 -1.57 22.79
N ALA A 236 -6.72 -0.63 23.72
CA ALA A 236 -7.71 0.44 23.62
C ALA A 236 -7.47 1.34 22.40
N ASN A 237 -6.23 1.76 22.18
CA ASN A 237 -5.87 2.60 21.04
C ASN A 237 -5.99 1.84 19.71
N ILE A 238 -5.70 0.53 19.68
CA ILE A 238 -5.96 -0.31 18.51
C ILE A 238 -7.46 -0.35 18.17
N GLN A 239 -8.35 -0.40 19.17
CA GLN A 239 -9.80 -0.34 18.93
C GLN A 239 -10.23 1.03 18.38
N LEU A 240 -9.67 2.13 18.90
CA LEU A 240 -9.91 3.46 18.35
C LEU A 240 -9.42 3.57 16.89
N LEU A 241 -8.27 2.97 16.58
CA LEU A 241 -7.72 2.92 15.22
C LEU A 241 -8.63 2.13 14.27
N ARG A 242 -9.06 0.92 14.68
CA ARG A 242 -9.96 0.07 13.90
C ARG A 242 -11.35 0.69 13.73
N GLY A 243 -11.77 1.50 14.70
CA GLY A 243 -13.01 2.27 14.67
C GLY A 243 -12.89 3.65 13.98
N GLU A 244 -11.76 3.96 13.33
CA GLU A 244 -11.53 5.21 12.58
C GLU A 244 -11.66 6.49 13.43
N GLN A 245 -11.39 6.37 14.74
CA GLN A 245 -11.59 7.43 15.73
C GLN A 245 -10.30 8.19 16.08
N LEU A 246 -9.14 7.62 15.78
CA LEU A 246 -7.86 8.30 16.02
C LEU A 246 -7.62 9.42 15.01
N ARG A 247 -6.98 10.48 15.48
CA ARG A 247 -6.48 11.58 14.65
C ARG A 247 -4.97 11.63 14.67
N VAL A 248 -4.39 12.10 13.57
CA VAL A 248 -2.96 12.40 13.45
C VAL A 248 -2.79 13.88 13.08
N SER A 249 -1.81 14.55 13.69
CA SER A 249 -1.47 15.93 13.39
C SER A 249 0.04 16.17 13.32
N LEU A 250 0.44 17.11 12.47
CA LEU A 250 1.83 17.57 12.34
C LEU A 250 2.00 18.89 13.08
N VAL A 251 2.95 18.92 14.01
CA VAL A 251 3.20 20.06 14.89
C VAL A 251 4.44 20.81 14.42
N THR A 252 4.30 22.08 14.08
CA THR A 252 5.41 22.96 13.69
C THR A 252 5.78 23.92 14.84
N ARG A 253 6.92 24.60 14.72
CA ARG A 253 7.32 25.63 15.70
C ARG A 253 6.36 26.82 15.69
N ALA A 254 5.82 27.16 14.52
CA ALA A 254 4.86 28.23 14.36
C ALA A 254 3.51 27.87 14.98
N GLN A 255 3.11 26.59 14.95
CA GLN A 255 1.82 26.14 15.45
C GLN A 255 1.96 24.91 16.37
N PRO A 256 2.20 25.13 17.68
CA PRO A 256 2.42 24.05 18.65
C PRO A 256 1.18 23.19 18.95
N SER A 257 -0.03 23.67 18.60
CA SER A 257 -1.27 22.91 18.67
C SER A 257 -1.42 21.89 17.53
N GLY A 258 -0.60 21.98 16.48
CA GLY A 258 -0.73 21.21 15.24
C GLY A 258 -1.20 22.09 14.08
N GLU A 259 -0.41 22.13 13.00
CA GLU A 259 -0.69 22.97 11.82
C GLU A 259 -1.63 22.28 10.84
N VAL A 260 -1.45 20.97 10.63
CA VAL A 260 -2.32 20.14 9.79
C VAL A 260 -2.74 18.89 10.54
N HIS A 261 -3.99 18.46 10.36
CA HIS A 261 -4.56 17.31 11.07
C HIS A 261 -5.58 16.53 10.24
N GLY A 262 -5.73 15.24 10.53
CA GLY A 262 -6.60 14.32 9.79
C GLY A 262 -7.08 13.13 10.63
N HIS A 263 -8.20 12.53 10.23
CA HIS A 263 -8.67 11.27 10.79
C HIS A 263 -7.95 10.10 10.13
N ILE A 264 -7.65 9.07 10.90
CA ILE A 264 -7.05 7.84 10.40
C ILE A 264 -8.17 6.89 9.98
N LEU A 265 -8.20 6.54 8.70
CA LEU A 265 -9.28 5.78 8.06
C LEU A 265 -8.73 4.48 7.46
N LYS A 266 -9.54 3.43 7.42
CA LYS A 266 -9.17 2.17 6.75
C LYS A 266 -9.64 2.20 5.30
N HIS A 267 -8.71 2.08 4.34
CA HIS A 267 -9.05 2.13 2.92
C HIS A 267 -8.44 0.95 2.15
N ARG A 268 -9.27 0.20 1.40
CA ARG A 268 -8.83 -1.00 0.65
C ARG A 268 -7.81 -0.70 -0.45
N ALA A 269 -7.95 0.44 -1.14
CA ALA A 269 -7.04 0.85 -2.22
C ALA A 269 -5.58 1.07 -1.79
N LEU A 270 -5.28 1.11 -0.48
CA LEU A 270 -3.92 1.29 0.01
C LEU A 270 -3.04 0.07 -0.25
N PHE A 271 -3.60 -1.13 -0.24
CA PHE A 271 -2.82 -2.36 -0.38
C PHE A 271 -2.10 -2.43 -1.73
N ALA A 272 -2.75 -1.96 -2.80
CA ALA A 272 -2.23 -2.00 -4.16
C ALA A 272 -1.69 -0.65 -4.66
N GLU A 273 -1.64 0.38 -3.80
CA GLU A 273 -1.22 1.72 -4.21
C GLU A 273 0.17 1.70 -4.85
N THR A 274 0.28 2.25 -6.06
CA THR A 274 1.50 2.26 -6.86
C THR A 274 1.99 3.67 -7.13
N PHE A 275 1.04 4.56 -7.39
CA PHE A 275 1.29 5.98 -7.59
C PHE A 275 0.41 6.79 -6.64
N GLY A 276 0.84 8.00 -6.33
CA GLY A 276 0.10 8.91 -5.46
C GLY A 276 0.35 10.37 -5.82
N ALA A 277 -0.55 11.23 -5.36
CA ALA A 277 -0.38 12.68 -5.46
C ALA A 277 -0.90 13.35 -4.18
N ILE A 278 -0.21 14.40 -3.72
CA ILE A 278 -0.75 15.38 -2.77
C ILE A 278 -1.27 16.55 -3.61
N LEU A 279 -2.50 16.97 -3.33
CA LEU A 279 -3.16 18.03 -4.09
C LEU A 279 -3.25 19.28 -3.23
N THR A 280 -2.68 20.37 -3.73
CA THR A 280 -2.67 21.66 -3.07
C THR A 280 -3.42 22.69 -3.91
N SER A 281 -4.00 23.72 -3.28
CA SER A 281 -4.67 24.78 -4.04
C SER A 281 -3.65 25.70 -4.72
N PRO A 282 -3.76 26.01 -6.02
CA PRO A 282 -2.87 26.99 -6.66
C PRO A 282 -2.96 28.38 -6.03
N ASP A 283 -4.14 28.73 -5.50
CA ASP A 283 -4.35 29.98 -4.77
C ASP A 283 -3.94 29.82 -3.30
N PRO A 284 -2.91 30.54 -2.81
CA PRO A 284 -2.45 30.45 -1.43
C PRO A 284 -3.46 30.99 -0.40
N THR A 285 -4.49 31.72 -0.84
CA THR A 285 -5.55 32.24 0.04
C THR A 285 -6.59 31.18 0.40
N HIS A 286 -6.64 30.07 -0.35
CA HIS A 286 -7.51 28.92 -0.05
C HIS A 286 -6.93 28.07 1.09
N LEU A 287 -6.92 28.64 2.29
CA LEU A 287 -6.47 27.96 3.50
C LEU A 287 -7.34 26.73 3.80
N GLY A 288 -6.70 25.65 4.24
CA GLY A 288 -7.40 24.40 4.58
C GLY A 288 -7.90 23.57 3.40
N ALA A 289 -7.78 24.08 2.17
CA ALA A 289 -8.09 23.32 0.96
C ALA A 289 -6.92 22.40 0.58
N GLY A 290 -7.21 21.11 0.46
CA GLY A 290 -6.21 20.11 0.14
C GLY A 290 -6.81 18.76 -0.20
N GLY A 291 -6.05 17.92 -0.88
CA GLY A 291 -6.49 16.58 -1.23
C GLY A 291 -5.33 15.61 -1.39
N MET A 292 -5.69 14.35 -1.61
CA MET A 292 -4.75 13.31 -2.00
C MET A 292 -5.38 12.40 -3.03
N ALA A 293 -4.54 11.86 -3.91
CA ALA A 293 -4.91 10.78 -4.81
C ALA A 293 -4.08 9.53 -4.50
N MET A 294 -4.73 8.38 -4.60
CA MET A 294 -4.13 7.05 -4.52
C MET A 294 -4.44 6.33 -5.82
N LEU A 295 -3.43 5.81 -6.51
CA LEU A 295 -3.59 5.19 -7.82
C LEU A 295 -2.95 3.80 -7.86
N THR A 296 -3.62 2.88 -8.52
CA THR A 296 -3.23 1.48 -8.71
C THR A 296 -3.26 1.16 -10.19
N LEU A 297 -2.12 0.68 -10.71
CA LEU A 297 -2.03 0.19 -12.09
C LEU A 297 -2.43 -1.30 -12.10
N SER A 298 -3.12 -1.75 -13.14
CA SER A 298 -3.42 -3.18 -13.32
C SER A 298 -2.20 -3.98 -13.79
N ASP A 299 -2.10 -5.24 -13.36
CA ASP A 299 -0.97 -6.13 -13.69
C ASP A 299 -0.88 -6.46 -15.18
N THR A 300 -2.03 -6.67 -15.81
CA THR A 300 -2.15 -7.18 -17.18
C THR A 300 -2.61 -6.10 -18.16
N GLU A 301 -3.64 -5.35 -17.78
CA GLU A 301 -4.24 -4.28 -18.56
C GLU A 301 -3.51 -2.95 -18.33
N SER A 302 -3.60 -2.02 -19.27
CA SER A 302 -3.05 -0.66 -19.12
C SER A 302 -4.06 0.26 -18.42
N ASN A 303 -4.72 -0.27 -17.39
CA ASN A 303 -5.80 0.40 -16.68
C ASN A 303 -5.26 0.97 -15.36
N LEU A 304 -5.61 2.22 -15.07
CA LEU A 304 -5.18 2.95 -13.88
C LEU A 304 -6.42 3.30 -13.05
N HIS A 305 -6.59 2.58 -11.95
CA HIS A 305 -7.64 2.82 -10.98
C HIS A 305 -7.16 3.89 -10.01
N PHE A 306 -7.97 4.91 -9.74
CA PHE A 306 -7.60 5.96 -8.80
C PHE A 306 -8.73 6.35 -7.86
N ILE A 307 -8.34 6.80 -6.68
CA ILE A 307 -9.22 7.32 -5.65
C ILE A 307 -8.74 8.70 -5.22
N LEU A 308 -9.66 9.65 -5.19
CA LEU A 308 -9.45 11.04 -4.83
C LEU A 308 -10.17 11.34 -3.52
N MET A 309 -9.46 11.94 -2.57
CA MET A 309 -10.04 12.47 -1.33
C MET A 309 -9.68 13.95 -1.22
N ALA A 310 -10.67 14.82 -1.02
CA ALA A 310 -10.44 16.26 -0.94
C ALA A 310 -11.22 16.92 0.21
N ARG A 311 -10.60 17.94 0.81
CA ARG A 311 -11.17 18.82 1.83
C ARG A 311 -11.04 20.28 1.40
N GLY A 312 -12.00 21.11 1.79
CA GLY A 312 -12.03 22.54 1.44
C GLY A 312 -12.29 22.85 -0.05
N LEU A 313 -12.49 21.83 -0.89
CA LEU A 313 -12.86 22.00 -2.30
C LEU A 313 -14.37 22.28 -2.46
N LEU A 314 -15.21 21.63 -1.64
CA LEU A 314 -16.67 21.79 -1.61
C LEU A 314 -17.05 22.46 -0.28
N GLU A 315 -17.36 23.76 -0.29
CA GLU A 315 -17.94 24.43 0.89
C GLU A 315 -19.47 24.27 0.89
N PRO A 316 -20.10 23.84 2.01
CA PRO A 316 -21.53 23.99 2.19
C PRO A 316 -21.84 25.48 2.34
N SER A 317 -22.43 26.11 1.32
CA SER A 317 -22.83 27.51 1.41
C SER A 317 -23.78 27.73 2.59
N ALA A 318 -23.42 28.64 3.49
CA ALA A 318 -24.27 29.11 4.57
C ALA A 318 -25.44 29.92 3.95
N GLY A 319 -26.59 29.24 3.78
CA GLY A 319 -27.85 29.88 3.43
C GLY A 319 -28.09 30.02 1.93
N GLY A 320 -28.76 29.04 1.34
CA GLY A 320 -29.34 29.16 0.01
C GLY A 320 -29.45 27.82 -0.69
N LYS A 321 -30.68 27.46 -1.09
CA LYS A 321 -31.09 26.31 -1.90
C LYS A 321 -29.94 25.59 -2.61
N GLY A 322 -29.80 24.28 -2.33
CA GLY A 322 -28.77 23.38 -2.84
C GLY A 322 -28.41 23.63 -4.31
N GLY A 323 -27.35 24.40 -4.50
CA GLY A 323 -26.64 24.45 -5.76
C GLY A 323 -25.90 23.13 -5.93
N THR A 324 -26.09 22.51 -7.08
CA THR A 324 -25.33 21.35 -7.52
C THR A 324 -23.99 21.86 -8.02
N TRP A 325 -22.89 21.59 -7.31
CA TRP A 325 -21.55 21.99 -7.73
C TRP A 325 -20.83 20.74 -8.22
N ALA A 326 -20.64 20.61 -9.53
CA ALA A 326 -19.89 19.51 -10.11
C ALA A 326 -18.41 19.92 -10.20
N PRO A 327 -17.48 19.17 -9.61
CA PRO A 327 -16.09 19.33 -9.98
C PRO A 327 -15.88 18.98 -11.45
N HIS A 328 -15.03 19.73 -12.13
CA HIS A 328 -14.68 19.60 -13.53
C HIS A 328 -13.21 19.20 -13.65
N ARG A 329 -12.96 18.35 -14.66
CA ARG A 329 -11.66 18.06 -15.28
C ARG A 329 -10.62 17.37 -14.39
N ALA A 330 -10.51 16.05 -14.58
CA ALA A 330 -9.37 15.27 -14.12
C ALA A 330 -8.32 15.21 -15.26
N TRP A 331 -7.04 15.32 -14.90
CA TRP A 331 -5.84 15.08 -15.75
C TRP A 331 -5.42 16.20 -16.73
N GLN A 332 -4.14 16.60 -16.64
CA GLN A 332 -3.47 17.42 -17.64
C GLN A 332 -2.17 16.73 -18.09
N CYS A 333 -2.17 16.18 -19.31
CA CYS A 333 -0.99 15.60 -19.95
C CYS A 333 -0.26 16.68 -20.80
N PRO A 334 1.08 16.66 -20.88
CA PRO A 334 1.81 17.55 -21.78
C PRO A 334 1.49 17.23 -23.26
N GLY A 335 0.76 18.09 -23.95
CA GLY A 335 0.51 18.00 -25.40
C GLY A 335 -0.74 17.21 -25.84
N TRP A 336 -1.61 16.79 -24.92
CA TRP A 336 -2.90 16.15 -25.23
C TRP A 336 -4.06 17.03 -24.72
N GLY A 337 -4.95 17.44 -25.62
CA GLY A 337 -6.09 18.33 -25.33
C GLY A 337 -7.41 17.63 -24.97
N GLY A 338 -7.44 16.29 -24.92
CA GLY A 338 -8.63 15.51 -24.55
C GLY A 338 -8.61 15.12 -23.08
N GLY A 339 -9.38 15.81 -22.24
CA GLY A 339 -9.65 15.40 -20.84
C GLY A 339 -10.98 14.63 -20.75
N THR A 340 -11.07 13.65 -19.86
CA THR A 340 -12.31 12.94 -19.53
C THR A 340 -13.16 13.76 -18.55
N HIS A 341 -14.48 13.76 -18.75
CA HIS A 341 -15.45 14.62 -18.03
C HIS A 341 -16.32 13.81 -17.06
N THR A 342 -16.13 14.03 -15.76
CA THR A 342 -16.92 13.44 -14.68
C THR A 342 -17.32 14.51 -13.66
N SER A 343 -18.55 14.40 -13.15
CA SER A 343 -19.23 15.32 -12.20
C SER A 343 -19.44 14.62 -10.85
N TRP A 344 -19.31 15.32 -9.72
CA TRP A 344 -19.07 14.72 -8.40
C TRP A 344 -20.08 15.20 -7.34
N HIS A 345 -20.36 14.34 -6.36
CA HIS A 345 -21.29 14.63 -5.25
C HIS A 345 -20.80 14.20 -3.85
N ASP A 346 -19.65 13.52 -3.72
CA ASP A 346 -19.12 12.97 -2.45
C ASP A 346 -17.61 13.34 -2.30
N PRO A 347 -17.09 13.68 -1.10
CA PRO A 347 -15.67 13.98 -0.84
C PRO A 347 -14.67 12.88 -1.21
N ASP A 348 -15.10 11.61 -1.26
CA ASP A 348 -14.28 10.46 -1.64
C ASP A 348 -14.79 9.89 -2.98
N PHE A 349 -13.93 9.83 -3.99
CA PHE A 349 -14.28 9.42 -5.35
C PHE A 349 -13.35 8.37 -5.89
N ALA A 350 -13.87 7.44 -6.70
CA ALA A 350 -13.09 6.41 -7.37
C ALA A 350 -13.46 6.34 -8.86
N GLU A 351 -12.46 6.21 -9.74
CA GLU A 351 -12.63 6.05 -11.19
C GLU A 351 -11.51 5.17 -11.78
N VAL A 352 -11.75 4.68 -12.99
CA VAL A 352 -10.81 3.85 -13.76
C VAL A 352 -10.48 4.57 -15.05
N LEU A 353 -9.19 4.82 -15.29
CA LEU A 353 -8.68 5.26 -16.57
C LEU A 353 -8.24 4.02 -17.36
N GLY A 354 -8.99 3.68 -18.39
CA GLY A 354 -8.67 2.55 -19.26
C GLY A 354 -7.66 2.91 -20.36
N ASP A 355 -7.02 1.89 -20.92
CA ASP A 355 -6.30 1.93 -22.20
C ASP A 355 -5.16 2.97 -22.31
N LEU A 356 -4.37 3.14 -21.24
CA LEU A 356 -3.21 4.03 -21.28
C LEU A 356 -2.17 3.57 -22.31
N SER A 357 -1.72 4.51 -23.14
CA SER A 357 -0.65 4.29 -24.10
C SER A 357 0.72 4.12 -23.42
N ALA A 358 1.67 3.50 -24.11
CA ALA A 358 3.04 3.34 -23.60
C ALA A 358 3.70 4.68 -23.23
N ARG A 359 3.36 5.77 -23.95
CA ARG A 359 3.86 7.11 -23.68
C ARG A 359 3.26 7.69 -22.40
N GLU A 360 1.96 7.48 -22.16
CA GLU A 360 1.30 7.94 -20.93
C GLU A 360 1.81 7.17 -19.71
N LEU A 361 2.03 5.86 -19.83
CA LEU A 361 2.68 5.06 -18.78
C LEU A 361 4.09 5.57 -18.48
N GLN A 362 4.85 5.99 -19.51
CA GLN A 362 6.16 6.57 -19.32
C GLN A 362 6.10 7.95 -18.62
N TRP A 363 5.10 8.77 -18.94
CA TRP A 363 4.87 10.03 -18.23
C TRP A 363 4.43 9.83 -16.79
N LEU A 364 3.63 8.80 -16.53
CA LEU A 364 3.17 8.42 -15.20
C LEU A 364 4.35 8.05 -14.30
N VAL A 365 5.22 7.14 -14.74
CA VAL A 365 6.37 6.68 -13.93
C VAL A 365 7.40 7.78 -13.74
N ARG A 366 7.58 8.68 -14.72
CA ARG A 366 8.52 9.82 -14.63
C ARG A 366 8.04 10.99 -13.79
N GLY A 367 6.83 10.90 -13.24
CA GLY A 367 6.23 11.98 -12.47
C GLY A 367 5.89 13.24 -13.29
N GLN A 368 5.54 13.08 -14.57
CA GLN A 368 5.22 14.19 -15.48
C GLN A 368 3.71 14.44 -15.59
N LEU A 369 2.89 13.54 -15.10
CA LEU A 369 1.43 13.68 -15.09
C LEU A 369 0.95 14.43 -13.86
N ARG A 370 -0.10 15.25 -14.04
CA ARG A 370 -0.72 16.02 -12.96
C ARG A 370 -2.21 15.70 -12.88
N ILE A 371 -2.69 15.56 -11.65
CA ILE A 371 -4.11 15.50 -11.34
C ILE A 371 -4.57 16.92 -11.04
N LEU A 372 -5.73 17.25 -11.60
CA LEU A 372 -6.44 18.50 -11.39
C LEU A 372 -7.83 18.13 -10.87
N ALA A 373 -8.30 18.88 -9.87
CA ALA A 373 -9.68 18.83 -9.42
C ALA A 373 -10.16 20.27 -9.29
N GLU A 374 -11.11 20.68 -10.13
CA GLU A 374 -11.62 22.06 -10.18
C GLU A 374 -13.12 22.05 -9.85
N THR A 375 -13.68 23.08 -9.20
CA THR A 375 -15.14 23.21 -9.01
C THR A 375 -15.77 24.14 -10.04
N GLU A 376 -16.99 23.80 -10.49
CA GLU A 376 -17.73 24.63 -11.44
C GLU A 376 -18.47 25.79 -10.75
N GLY A 377 -18.26 27.04 -11.18
CA GLY A 377 -19.04 28.20 -10.75
C GLY A 377 -18.28 29.53 -10.73
N ARG A 378 -18.91 30.60 -10.22
CA ARG A 378 -18.33 31.98 -10.18
C ARG A 378 -17.10 32.10 -9.27
N HIS A 379 -16.91 31.16 -8.34
CA HIS A 379 -15.74 31.04 -7.47
C HIS A 379 -15.15 29.63 -7.58
N ALA A 380 -14.63 29.31 -8.77
CA ALA A 380 -14.00 28.02 -9.02
C ALA A 380 -12.79 27.83 -8.09
N ARG A 381 -12.82 26.77 -7.28
CA ARG A 381 -11.67 26.32 -6.49
C ARG A 381 -10.96 25.22 -7.24
N GLN A 382 -9.65 25.25 -7.22
CA GLN A 382 -8.81 24.26 -7.89
C GLN A 382 -7.85 23.63 -6.88
N LEU A 383 -7.67 22.32 -7.01
CA LEU A 383 -6.60 21.55 -6.39
C LEU A 383 -5.80 20.88 -7.50
N ALA A 384 -4.48 20.91 -7.37
CA ALA A 384 -3.59 20.29 -8.34
C ALA A 384 -2.45 19.59 -7.62
N GLY A 385 -1.95 18.50 -8.21
CA GLY A 385 -0.75 17.82 -7.72
C GLY A 385 -0.14 16.92 -8.77
N THR A 386 1.15 16.68 -8.64
CA THR A 386 1.91 15.82 -9.53
C THR A 386 1.77 14.38 -9.07
N ILE A 387 1.54 13.48 -10.02
CA ILE A 387 1.51 12.05 -9.75
C ILE A 387 2.95 11.57 -9.67
N THR A 388 3.29 10.84 -8.62
CA THR A 388 4.63 10.28 -8.40
C THR A 388 4.50 8.81 -8.03
N THR A 389 5.58 8.05 -8.16
CA THR A 389 5.64 6.69 -7.61
C THR A 389 5.37 6.73 -6.10
N ARG A 390 4.80 5.64 -5.58
CA ARG A 390 4.46 5.53 -4.16
C ARG A 390 5.71 5.77 -3.32
N ARG A 391 5.59 6.77 -2.45
CA ARG A 391 6.57 7.14 -1.44
C ARG A 391 6.29 6.46 -0.12
N GLY A 392 7.32 5.94 0.53
CA GLY A 392 7.20 5.30 1.83
C GLY A 392 8.55 5.06 2.49
N CYS A 393 8.50 4.73 3.78
CA CYS A 393 9.68 4.48 4.60
C CYS A 393 10.09 2.99 4.61
N ASP A 394 9.50 2.18 3.74
CA ASP A 394 9.81 0.76 3.66
C ASP A 394 11.13 0.55 2.91
N THR A 395 11.91 -0.44 3.33
CA THR A 395 13.17 -0.79 2.66
C THR A 395 12.90 -1.93 1.70
N ILE A 396 13.21 -1.76 0.41
CA ILE A 396 13.09 -2.83 -0.58
C ILE A 396 14.41 -3.61 -0.61
N GLN A 397 14.34 -4.91 -0.38
CA GLN A 397 15.52 -5.77 -0.27
C GLN A 397 15.26 -7.16 -0.86
N SER A 398 16.33 -7.91 -1.13
CA SER A 398 16.24 -9.33 -1.42
C SER A 398 17.40 -10.11 -0.81
N VAL A 399 17.09 -11.26 -0.20
CA VAL A 399 18.05 -12.30 0.17
C VAL A 399 18.08 -13.32 -0.96
N LEU A 400 19.22 -13.50 -1.60
CA LEU A 400 19.41 -14.47 -2.68
C LEU A 400 20.07 -15.72 -2.11
N CYS A 401 19.45 -16.88 -2.30
CA CYS A 401 19.99 -18.15 -1.83
C CYS A 401 19.88 -19.23 -2.92
N GLY A 402 20.65 -20.31 -2.74
CA GLY A 402 20.67 -21.42 -3.69
C GLY A 402 19.43 -22.29 -3.63
N ALA A 403 18.77 -22.41 -2.46
CA ALA A 403 17.55 -23.20 -2.32
C ALA A 403 16.37 -22.63 -3.13
N ASP A 404 16.33 -21.31 -3.28
CA ASP A 404 15.28 -20.62 -4.04
C ASP A 404 15.62 -20.47 -5.53
N ALA A 405 16.81 -20.91 -5.97
CA ALA A 405 17.19 -20.91 -7.37
C ALA A 405 16.26 -21.79 -8.22
N LEU A 406 16.18 -21.50 -9.52
CA LEU A 406 15.33 -22.26 -10.46
C LEU A 406 15.69 -23.75 -10.45
N LEU A 407 16.99 -24.03 -10.35
CA LEU A 407 17.56 -25.33 -10.03
C LEU A 407 18.19 -25.21 -8.65
N PRO A 408 17.58 -25.78 -7.60
CA PRO A 408 18.09 -25.62 -6.24
C PRO A 408 19.55 -26.05 -6.13
N ALA A 409 20.37 -25.15 -5.58
CA ALA A 409 21.80 -25.34 -5.38
C ALA A 409 22.14 -25.24 -3.89
N ALA A 410 23.11 -26.04 -3.43
CA ALA A 410 23.61 -26.02 -2.06
C ALA A 410 25.09 -25.61 -2.01
N THR A 411 25.45 -24.54 -2.74
CA THR A 411 26.84 -24.08 -2.84
C THR A 411 27.31 -23.35 -1.58
N GLY A 412 26.42 -22.99 -0.66
CA GLY A 412 26.72 -22.13 0.49
C GLY A 412 26.91 -20.65 0.11
N ALA A 413 26.68 -20.29 -1.15
CA ALA A 413 26.72 -18.92 -1.65
C ALA A 413 25.47 -18.14 -1.24
N VAL A 414 25.61 -16.83 -1.06
CA VAL A 414 24.51 -15.93 -0.71
C VAL A 414 24.67 -14.60 -1.40
N GLY A 415 23.54 -14.05 -1.84
CA GLY A 415 23.45 -12.69 -2.35
C GLY A 415 22.56 -11.82 -1.47
N SER A 416 22.85 -10.53 -1.47
CA SER A 416 22.07 -9.49 -0.80
C SER A 416 21.83 -8.36 -1.76
N ALA A 417 20.58 -7.93 -1.88
CA ALA A 417 20.24 -6.80 -2.72
C ALA A 417 19.45 -5.76 -1.92
N LYS A 418 19.71 -4.50 -2.23
CA LYS A 418 18.99 -3.33 -1.71
C LYS A 418 18.52 -2.51 -2.90
N LEU A 419 17.26 -2.08 -2.86
CA LEU A 419 16.63 -1.31 -3.92
C LEU A 419 15.92 -0.09 -3.32
N ALA A 420 15.89 1.01 -4.06
CA ALA A 420 15.18 2.23 -3.71
C ALA A 420 14.49 2.79 -4.97
N LEU A 421 13.16 2.97 -4.91
CA LEU A 421 12.39 3.57 -5.99
C LEU A 421 12.08 5.02 -5.63
N HIS A 422 12.64 5.96 -6.40
CA HIS A 422 12.44 7.40 -6.22
C HIS A 422 11.14 7.90 -6.84
N GLU A 423 10.71 9.10 -6.43
CA GLU A 423 9.46 9.74 -6.87
C GLU A 423 9.35 9.91 -8.39
N ASN A 424 10.49 10.11 -9.05
CA ASN A 424 10.62 10.28 -10.50
C ASN A 424 10.65 8.94 -11.27
N GLY A 425 10.40 7.82 -10.58
CA GLY A 425 10.41 6.48 -11.14
C GLY A 425 11.79 5.88 -11.35
N THR A 426 12.86 6.54 -10.90
CA THR A 426 14.22 5.99 -10.95
C THR A 426 14.37 4.90 -9.89
N LEU A 427 14.87 3.74 -10.28
CA LEU A 427 15.20 2.62 -9.40
C LEU A 427 16.70 2.59 -9.16
N GLU A 428 17.12 2.95 -7.95
CA GLU A 428 18.47 2.70 -7.47
C GLU A 428 18.56 1.28 -6.90
N TYR A 429 19.66 0.58 -7.19
CA TYR A 429 19.89 -0.75 -6.67
C TYR A 429 21.37 -1.01 -6.41
N GLN A 430 21.62 -1.91 -5.47
CA GLN A 430 22.94 -2.42 -5.13
C GLN A 430 22.82 -3.91 -4.82
N VAL A 431 23.70 -4.71 -5.41
CA VAL A 431 23.72 -6.17 -5.23
C VAL A 431 25.11 -6.58 -4.77
N GLN A 432 25.17 -7.38 -3.72
CA GLN A 432 26.38 -8.00 -3.19
C GLN A 432 26.22 -9.50 -3.24
N VAL A 433 27.26 -10.21 -3.69
CA VAL A 433 27.26 -11.67 -3.78
C VAL A 433 28.52 -12.20 -3.10
N VAL A 434 28.37 -13.26 -2.31
CA VAL A 434 29.46 -13.86 -1.52
C VAL A 434 29.44 -15.37 -1.66
N GLY A 435 30.63 -15.95 -1.87
CA GLY A 435 30.83 -17.40 -1.83
C GLY A 435 30.29 -18.17 -3.04
N THR A 436 30.08 -17.52 -4.19
CA THR A 436 29.65 -18.22 -5.41
C THR A 436 30.66 -19.28 -5.84
N ALA A 437 30.14 -20.38 -6.40
CA ALA A 437 30.98 -21.49 -6.88
C ALA A 437 31.90 -21.07 -8.04
N SER A 438 31.44 -20.14 -8.87
CA SER A 438 32.20 -19.62 -10.02
C SER A 438 31.94 -18.12 -10.24
N GLU A 439 32.55 -17.56 -11.30
CA GLU A 439 32.40 -16.14 -11.64
C GLU A 439 30.95 -15.80 -12.01
N VAL A 440 30.44 -14.69 -11.46
CA VAL A 440 29.14 -14.13 -11.80
C VAL A 440 29.15 -13.64 -13.24
N VAL A 441 28.26 -14.21 -14.07
CA VAL A 441 28.11 -13.88 -15.49
C VAL A 441 26.83 -13.12 -15.79
N SER A 442 25.79 -13.23 -14.96
CA SER A 442 24.61 -12.37 -15.12
C SER A 442 23.89 -12.07 -13.81
N ILE A 443 23.32 -10.87 -13.73
CA ILE A 443 22.38 -10.46 -12.68
C ILE A 443 21.16 -9.84 -13.35
N THR A 444 19.99 -10.40 -13.07
CA THR A 444 18.76 -10.01 -13.75
C THR A 444 17.61 -9.87 -12.77
N LEU A 445 16.79 -8.83 -12.97
CA LEU A 445 15.48 -8.69 -12.33
C LEU A 445 14.42 -9.28 -13.26
N GLU A 446 13.63 -10.20 -12.73
CA GLU A 446 12.68 -11.00 -13.50
C GLU A 446 11.37 -11.23 -12.74
N THR A 447 10.30 -11.54 -13.48
CA THR A 447 9.07 -12.03 -12.86
C THR A 447 9.16 -13.53 -12.58
N LYS A 448 8.26 -14.06 -11.76
CA LYS A 448 8.10 -15.51 -11.63
C LYS A 448 7.88 -16.15 -13.03
N PRO A 449 8.63 -17.19 -13.41
CA PRO A 449 8.53 -17.78 -14.74
C PRO A 449 7.16 -18.45 -14.91
N ARG A 450 6.45 -18.12 -16.00
CA ARG A 450 5.14 -18.73 -16.35
C ARG A 450 5.28 -20.18 -16.83
N ARG A 451 6.46 -20.55 -17.33
CA ARG A 451 6.82 -21.91 -17.75
C ARG A 451 8.23 -22.19 -17.25
N LYS A 452 8.51 -23.42 -16.80
CA LYS A 452 9.82 -23.80 -16.23
C LYS A 452 11.02 -23.41 -17.10
N SER A 453 10.85 -23.40 -18.44
CA SER A 453 11.93 -23.12 -19.39
C SER A 453 12.00 -21.69 -19.94
N LYS A 454 11.08 -20.78 -19.57
CA LYS A 454 11.06 -19.41 -20.12
C LYS A 454 11.13 -18.37 -19.00
N ARG A 455 12.34 -17.87 -18.76
CA ARG A 455 12.61 -16.72 -17.90
C ARG A 455 12.06 -15.45 -18.55
N ASN A 456 11.49 -14.56 -17.73
CA ASN A 456 10.97 -13.27 -18.17
C ASN A 456 11.79 -12.16 -17.52
N VAL A 457 12.89 -11.80 -18.18
CA VAL A 457 13.83 -10.79 -17.71
C VAL A 457 13.29 -9.39 -18.02
N LEU A 458 13.17 -8.56 -16.99
CA LEU A 458 12.71 -7.18 -17.09
C LEU A 458 13.87 -6.20 -17.20
N LEU A 459 14.92 -6.44 -16.40
CA LEU A 459 16.11 -5.60 -16.36
C LEU A 459 17.36 -6.47 -16.23
N ASP A 460 18.33 -6.23 -17.12
CA ASP A 460 19.67 -6.79 -17.02
C ASP A 460 20.57 -5.82 -16.26
N MET A 461 21.07 -6.26 -15.10
CA MET A 461 21.91 -5.50 -14.17
C MET A 461 23.40 -5.89 -14.30
N THR A 462 23.71 -6.86 -15.17
CA THR A 462 25.07 -7.41 -15.34
C THR A 462 26.13 -6.36 -15.64
N PRO A 463 25.91 -5.39 -16.58
CA PRO A 463 26.96 -4.46 -16.97
C PRO A 463 27.48 -3.58 -15.83
N ASN A 464 26.61 -3.27 -14.87
CA ASN A 464 26.87 -2.28 -13.82
C ASN A 464 27.05 -2.94 -12.44
N PHE A 465 27.10 -4.27 -12.37
CA PHE A 465 27.24 -5.01 -11.10
C PHE A 465 28.47 -4.58 -10.28
N LYS A 466 29.56 -4.21 -10.95
CA LYS A 466 30.81 -3.80 -10.29
C LYS A 466 30.80 -2.33 -9.84
N ASP A 467 29.82 -1.54 -10.26
CA ASP A 467 29.78 -0.09 -10.05
C ASP A 467 29.13 0.32 -8.71
N GLY A 468 28.73 -0.65 -7.90
CA GLY A 468 28.12 -0.41 -6.60
C GLY A 468 26.67 0.05 -6.73
N LEU A 469 26.43 1.36 -6.55
CA LEU A 469 25.08 1.95 -6.62
C LEU A 469 24.76 2.35 -8.06
N VAL A 470 23.67 1.79 -8.61
CA VAL A 470 23.30 1.95 -10.01
C VAL A 470 21.84 2.36 -10.11
N SER A 471 21.52 3.25 -11.05
CA SER A 471 20.16 3.71 -11.33
C SER A 471 19.63 3.14 -12.65
N ALA A 472 18.37 2.72 -12.67
CA ALA A 472 17.63 2.32 -13.87
C ALA A 472 16.26 3.01 -13.94
N GLY A 473 15.70 3.13 -15.14
CA GLY A 473 14.35 3.65 -15.35
C GLY A 473 13.36 2.52 -15.67
N PRO A 474 12.75 1.86 -14.65
CA PRO A 474 11.75 0.81 -14.87
C PRO A 474 10.52 1.34 -15.64
N SER A 475 9.80 0.44 -16.31
CA SER A 475 8.47 0.78 -16.82
C SER A 475 7.49 0.99 -15.65
N ALA A 476 6.36 1.65 -15.92
CA ALA A 476 5.29 1.83 -14.91
C ALA A 476 4.82 0.48 -14.34
N ARG A 477 4.80 -0.57 -15.17
CA ARG A 477 4.42 -1.93 -14.78
C ARG A 477 5.50 -2.61 -13.94
N ASP A 478 6.77 -2.42 -14.27
CA ASP A 478 7.86 -2.99 -13.45
C ASP A 478 7.91 -2.32 -12.08
N ALA A 479 7.69 -1.00 -12.02
CA ALA A 479 7.53 -0.29 -10.76
C ALA A 479 6.33 -0.81 -9.95
N HIS A 480 5.19 -1.11 -10.62
CA HIS A 480 4.04 -1.75 -9.99
C HIS A 480 4.41 -3.11 -9.37
N MET A 481 4.93 -4.02 -10.18
CA MET A 481 5.31 -5.38 -9.75
C MET A 481 6.36 -5.36 -8.63
N LEU A 482 7.33 -4.42 -8.68
CA LEU A 482 8.32 -4.23 -7.63
C LEU A 482 7.65 -3.87 -6.30
N LEU A 483 6.74 -2.91 -6.33
CA LEU A 483 6.02 -2.41 -5.17
C LEU A 483 4.98 -3.38 -4.60
N GLN A 484 4.57 -4.38 -5.39
CA GLN A 484 3.72 -5.52 -5.00
C GLN A 484 4.51 -6.77 -4.57
N ASN A 485 5.85 -6.69 -4.51
CA ASN A 485 6.75 -7.80 -4.17
C ASN A 485 6.67 -8.99 -5.15
N GLU A 486 6.39 -8.74 -6.43
CA GLU A 486 6.23 -9.80 -7.44
C GLU A 486 7.50 -10.10 -8.25
N LEU A 487 8.55 -9.30 -8.03
CA LEU A 487 9.82 -9.42 -8.75
C LEU A 487 10.80 -10.32 -8.00
N PHE A 488 11.69 -10.93 -8.76
CA PHE A 488 12.76 -11.80 -8.29
C PHE A 488 14.09 -11.34 -8.89
N LEU A 489 15.14 -11.42 -8.09
CA LEU A 489 16.50 -11.28 -8.56
C LEU A 489 17.10 -12.66 -8.79
N ASN A 490 17.83 -12.81 -9.89
CA ASN A 490 18.53 -14.03 -10.25
C ASN A 490 19.99 -13.71 -10.57
N VAL A 491 20.90 -14.50 -10.01
CA VAL A 491 22.35 -14.39 -10.24
C VAL A 491 22.82 -15.69 -10.86
N ALA A 492 23.30 -15.62 -12.11
CA ALA A 492 23.90 -16.76 -12.79
C ALA A 492 25.42 -16.69 -12.75
N THR A 493 26.03 -17.86 -12.59
CA THR A 493 27.49 -18.03 -12.59
C THR A 493 27.91 -18.97 -13.72
N LYS A 494 29.21 -19.05 -14.03
CA LYS A 494 29.71 -19.86 -15.17
C LYS A 494 29.24 -21.31 -15.13
N ASP A 495 29.23 -21.89 -13.93
CA ASP A 495 28.82 -23.28 -13.71
C ASP A 495 27.28 -23.42 -13.59
N TRP A 496 26.57 -22.31 -13.35
CA TRP A 496 25.12 -22.26 -13.12
C TRP A 496 24.47 -21.21 -14.02
N ALA A 497 24.43 -21.50 -15.32
CA ALA A 497 23.96 -20.55 -16.35
C ALA A 497 22.48 -20.13 -16.17
N GLU A 498 21.63 -20.97 -15.57
CA GLU A 498 20.23 -20.64 -15.31
C GLU A 498 20.02 -19.80 -14.03
N GLY A 499 21.02 -19.77 -13.13
CA GLY A 499 20.97 -19.10 -11.84
C GLY A 499 21.52 -19.97 -10.72
N GLU A 500 22.61 -19.53 -10.06
CA GLU A 500 23.11 -20.14 -8.82
C GLU A 500 22.30 -19.66 -7.61
N LEU A 501 21.91 -18.38 -7.62
CA LEU A 501 21.18 -17.74 -6.52
C LEU A 501 19.93 -17.05 -7.05
N ARG A 502 18.85 -17.14 -6.28
CA ARG A 502 17.62 -16.40 -6.53
C ARG A 502 17.02 -15.93 -5.22
N GLY A 503 16.31 -14.81 -5.27
CA GLY A 503 15.49 -14.34 -4.15
C GLY A 503 14.35 -13.46 -4.62
N GLN A 504 13.27 -13.46 -3.84
CA GLN A 504 12.15 -12.54 -4.05
C GLN A 504 12.54 -11.14 -3.56
N VAL A 505 12.15 -10.12 -4.31
CA VAL A 505 12.28 -8.73 -3.89
C VAL A 505 11.09 -8.39 -3.00
N ILE A 506 11.36 -8.02 -1.76
CA ILE A 506 10.35 -7.75 -0.74
C ILE A 506 10.53 -6.38 -0.11
N SER A 507 9.42 -5.73 0.22
CA SER A 507 9.39 -4.49 0.98
C SER A 507 9.29 -4.81 2.48
N LEU A 508 10.34 -4.48 3.23
CA LEU A 508 10.34 -4.57 4.69
C LEU A 508 9.76 -3.30 5.32
N PRO A 509 8.76 -3.41 6.20
CA PRO A 509 8.23 -2.27 6.94
C PRO A 509 9.33 -1.56 7.73
N TYR A 510 9.23 -0.23 7.82
CA TYR A 510 10.15 0.61 8.59
C TYR A 510 10.42 0.08 10.01
N SER A 511 11.67 -0.27 10.36
CA SER A 511 11.97 -0.80 11.72
C SER A 511 12.47 0.26 12.70
N GLY A 512 12.72 1.50 12.23
CA GLY A 512 13.48 2.51 12.97
C GLY A 512 15.00 2.32 12.92
N LEU A 513 15.48 1.25 12.27
CA LEU A 513 16.90 0.96 12.13
C LEU A 513 17.48 1.72 10.94
N LEU A 514 18.28 2.76 11.20
CA LEU A 514 18.83 3.61 10.14
C LEU A 514 19.80 2.86 9.22
N ALA A 515 20.49 1.83 9.73
CA ALA A 515 21.45 1.02 8.98
C ALA A 515 20.84 0.42 7.70
N ARG A 516 19.53 0.12 7.67
CA ARG A 516 18.86 -0.35 6.45
C ARG A 516 18.92 0.67 5.30
N PHE A 517 18.93 1.97 5.61
CA PHE A 517 18.90 3.05 4.63
C PHE A 517 20.31 3.48 4.22
N THR A 518 21.30 3.35 5.10
CA THR A 518 22.66 3.85 4.83
C THR A 518 23.64 2.76 4.39
N GLU A 519 23.44 1.52 4.82
CA GLU A 519 24.43 0.45 4.67
C GLU A 519 23.89 -0.74 3.87
N MET A 520 24.81 -1.51 3.29
CA MET A 520 24.52 -2.85 2.77
C MET A 520 24.51 -3.86 3.92
N PRO A 521 23.59 -4.83 3.93
CA PRO A 521 23.56 -5.83 4.98
C PRO A 521 24.76 -6.77 4.89
N VAL A 522 25.15 -7.32 6.03
CA VAL A 522 26.19 -8.34 6.13
C VAL A 522 25.62 -9.68 5.66
N ALA A 523 26.20 -10.24 4.59
CA ALA A 523 25.78 -11.54 4.07
C ALA A 523 26.11 -12.68 5.04
N LEU A 524 25.13 -13.54 5.29
CA LEU A 524 25.23 -14.75 6.12
C LEU A 524 25.31 -15.96 5.18
N ALA A 525 26.52 -16.27 4.72
CA ALA A 525 26.77 -17.34 3.75
C ALA A 525 27.39 -18.58 4.40
N GLY A 526 26.95 -19.77 3.97
CA GLY A 526 27.54 -21.05 4.42
C GLY A 526 29.03 -21.15 4.12
N GLN A 527 29.49 -20.54 3.02
CA GLN A 527 30.90 -20.44 2.66
C GLN A 527 31.75 -19.57 3.61
N LEU A 528 31.12 -18.72 4.43
CA LEU A 528 31.82 -17.92 5.45
C LEU A 528 31.93 -18.65 6.80
N VAL A 529 31.31 -19.82 6.94
CA VAL A 529 31.42 -20.66 8.15
C VAL A 529 32.77 -21.39 8.14
N SER A 530 33.32 -21.68 9.33
CA SER A 530 34.55 -22.48 9.47
C SER A 530 34.26 -23.79 10.21
N PRO A 531 34.40 -24.96 9.57
CA PRO A 531 34.67 -25.15 8.14
C PRO A 531 33.49 -24.72 7.25
N PRO A 532 33.70 -24.42 5.95
CA PRO A 532 32.63 -24.02 5.04
C PRO A 532 31.51 -25.04 4.95
N VAL A 533 30.26 -24.56 4.97
CA VAL A 533 29.05 -25.39 4.94
C VAL A 533 28.36 -25.24 3.59
N ALA A 534 28.23 -26.35 2.87
CA ALA A 534 27.42 -26.45 1.67
C ALA A 534 25.93 -26.41 2.06
N SER A 535 25.33 -25.23 1.95
CA SER A 535 23.93 -24.95 2.32
C SER A 535 23.21 -24.31 1.15
N GLY A 536 21.94 -24.67 0.94
CA GLY A 536 21.05 -23.93 0.05
C GLY A 536 20.43 -22.70 0.72
N ALA A 537 20.41 -22.67 2.05
CA ALA A 537 19.91 -21.54 2.83
C ALA A 537 20.93 -20.40 2.87
N GLY A 538 20.41 -19.17 2.95
CA GLY A 538 21.18 -17.96 3.06
C GLY A 538 20.48 -16.91 3.90
N GLY A 539 21.18 -15.83 4.22
CA GLY A 539 20.60 -14.72 4.93
C GLY A 539 21.44 -13.47 4.82
N HIS A 540 20.93 -12.38 5.37
CA HIS A 540 21.75 -11.21 5.65
C HIS A 540 21.30 -10.52 6.93
N ALA A 541 22.15 -9.66 7.48
CA ALA A 541 21.88 -8.97 8.71
C ALA A 541 22.29 -7.50 8.64
N TRP A 542 21.44 -6.64 9.20
CA TRP A 542 21.81 -5.27 9.57
C TRP A 542 22.10 -5.23 11.06
N LEU A 543 23.17 -4.54 11.43
CA LEU A 543 23.57 -4.35 12.82
C LEU A 543 23.93 -2.88 13.01
N SER A 544 23.47 -2.28 14.11
CA SER A 544 23.88 -0.93 14.49
C SER A 544 23.94 -0.79 16.00
N LEU A 545 24.91 -0.03 16.49
CA LEU A 545 24.98 0.35 17.90
C LEU A 545 24.44 1.77 18.07
N ASP A 546 23.56 1.96 19.05
CA ASP A 546 23.13 3.31 19.43
C ASP A 546 24.13 3.99 20.38
N GLU A 547 23.87 5.27 20.69
CA GLU A 547 24.71 6.06 21.61
C GLU A 547 24.80 5.45 23.02
N HIS A 548 23.82 4.64 23.41
CA HIS A 548 23.73 3.94 24.70
C HIS A 548 24.35 2.53 24.65
N CYS A 549 25.00 2.16 23.54
CA CYS A 549 25.60 0.85 23.30
C CYS A 549 24.60 -0.31 23.26
N HIS A 550 23.32 -0.05 22.93
CA HIS A 550 22.41 -1.12 22.57
C HIS A 550 22.65 -1.53 21.12
N LEU A 551 22.78 -2.84 20.90
CA LEU A 551 22.87 -3.43 19.59
C LEU A 551 21.47 -3.66 19.03
N HIS A 552 21.12 -2.83 18.05
CA HIS A 552 19.93 -3.04 17.23
C HIS A 552 20.34 -3.89 16.04
N TYR A 553 19.63 -4.98 15.82
CA TYR A 553 19.92 -5.88 14.72
C TYR A 553 18.64 -6.35 14.07
N GLU A 554 18.79 -6.74 12.81
CA GLU A 554 17.73 -7.37 12.07
C GLU A 554 18.32 -8.35 11.09
N ILE A 555 17.73 -9.54 11.05
CA ILE A 555 18.20 -10.66 10.25
C ILE A 555 17.05 -11.05 9.32
N SER A 556 17.38 -11.28 8.06
CA SER A 556 16.46 -11.87 7.08
C SER A 556 17.11 -13.11 6.51
N VAL A 557 16.35 -14.21 6.49
CA VAL A 557 16.82 -15.52 6.06
C VAL A 557 15.91 -16.08 4.96
N ALA A 558 16.49 -16.87 4.08
CA ALA A 558 15.81 -17.55 2.97
C ALA A 558 16.36 -18.97 2.79
N GLY A 559 15.58 -19.85 2.16
CA GLY A 559 16.02 -21.22 1.88
C GLY A 559 16.12 -22.14 3.10
N LEU A 560 15.62 -21.72 4.27
CA LEU A 560 15.41 -22.62 5.41
C LEU A 560 14.21 -23.51 5.09
N GLY A 561 14.36 -24.84 5.19
CA GLY A 561 13.29 -25.80 4.92
C GLY A 561 12.01 -25.56 5.75
N ARG A 562 10.94 -26.33 5.48
CA ARG A 562 9.61 -26.08 6.08
C ARG A 562 9.71 -25.91 7.62
N PRO A 563 9.01 -24.92 8.21
CA PRO A 563 9.11 -24.53 9.62
C PRO A 563 8.56 -25.58 10.62
N ALA A 564 8.20 -26.78 10.17
CA ALA A 564 7.57 -27.80 11.01
C ALA A 564 8.56 -28.53 11.93
N GLU A 565 9.87 -28.42 11.74
CA GLU A 565 10.86 -29.26 12.47
C GLU A 565 12.05 -28.50 13.09
N GLY A 566 12.10 -27.16 13.06
CA GLY A 566 13.29 -26.43 13.53
C GLY A 566 13.01 -25.12 14.25
N THR A 567 13.62 -24.92 15.41
CA THR A 567 13.80 -23.60 16.03
C THR A 567 14.93 -22.86 15.32
N VAL A 568 14.62 -21.73 14.67
CA VAL A 568 15.66 -20.83 14.13
C VAL A 568 16.34 -20.12 15.30
N SER A 569 17.64 -20.32 15.45
CA SER A 569 18.47 -19.64 16.45
C SER A 569 19.53 -18.81 15.74
N ALA A 570 19.70 -17.57 16.20
CA ALA A 570 20.74 -16.67 15.73
C ALA A 570 21.76 -16.49 16.86
N HIS A 571 23.03 -16.78 16.55
CA HIS A 571 24.12 -16.67 17.49
C HIS A 571 25.14 -15.65 16.98
N LEU A 572 25.50 -14.69 17.82
CA LEU A 572 26.61 -13.79 17.55
C LEU A 572 27.89 -14.40 18.16
N HIS A 573 28.73 -14.98 17.32
CA HIS A 573 30.01 -15.56 17.73
C HIS A 573 31.11 -14.51 17.56
N GLY A 574 31.68 -14.01 18.65
CA GLY A 574 32.84 -13.12 18.61
C GLY A 574 33.06 -12.30 19.88
N VAL A 575 34.24 -11.68 19.96
CA VAL A 575 34.50 -10.55 20.87
C VAL A 575 34.04 -9.30 20.12
N ALA A 576 32.96 -8.66 20.54
CA ALA A 576 32.43 -7.48 19.87
C ALA A 576 33.34 -6.25 20.10
N GLU A 577 34.49 -6.20 19.41
CA GLU A 577 35.27 -4.97 19.25
C GLU A 577 34.64 -4.14 18.12
N LEU A 578 33.57 -3.40 18.43
CA LEU A 578 33.04 -2.37 17.52
C LEU A 578 33.87 -1.10 17.68
N GLY A 579 34.90 -0.95 16.85
CA GLY A 579 35.68 0.28 16.67
C GLY A 579 35.52 0.77 15.23
N GLU A 580 35.49 2.10 15.03
CA GLU A 580 35.59 2.69 13.70
C GLU A 580 36.79 2.07 12.98
N LEU A 581 36.56 1.51 11.77
CA LEU A 581 37.63 1.06 10.87
C LEU A 581 38.32 2.29 10.26
N GLY A 582 38.75 3.23 11.10
CA GLY A 582 39.45 4.46 10.77
C GLY A 582 40.90 4.35 11.23
N THR A 583 41.82 4.79 10.38
CA THR A 583 43.27 4.77 10.55
C THR A 583 43.79 5.73 11.64
N ARG A 584 43.14 5.80 12.82
CA ARG A 584 43.61 6.59 13.96
C ARG A 584 43.56 5.74 15.25
N PRO A 585 44.71 5.40 15.83
CA PRO A 585 44.75 4.71 17.11
C PRO A 585 44.43 5.71 18.22
N HIS A 586 43.49 5.34 19.11
CA HIS A 586 43.00 6.08 20.29
C HIS A 586 41.93 7.15 19.96
N GLN A 587 40.74 7.15 20.55
CA GLN A 587 40.40 7.01 21.97
C GLN A 587 38.91 6.60 22.12
N HIS A 588 38.62 5.70 23.09
CA HIS A 588 37.33 5.09 23.44
C HIS A 588 36.86 3.89 22.59
N LYS A 589 37.28 2.68 23.01
CA LYS A 589 36.65 1.42 22.60
C LYS A 589 35.40 1.19 23.46
N ARG A 590 34.22 1.10 22.83
CA ARG A 590 32.97 0.72 23.50
C ARG A 590 32.84 -0.80 23.43
N LEU A 591 32.52 -1.43 24.56
CA LEU A 591 32.47 -2.89 24.69
C LEU A 591 31.03 -3.32 24.96
N LEU A 592 30.47 -4.18 24.11
CA LEU A 592 29.11 -4.69 24.24
C LEU A 592 29.02 -5.60 25.48
N LYS A 593 28.21 -5.22 26.47
CA LYS A 593 28.10 -5.95 27.76
C LYS A 593 27.01 -7.03 27.79
N GLY A 594 26.09 -7.05 26.83
CA GLY A 594 24.97 -8.00 26.83
C GLY A 594 24.04 -7.80 25.63
N PHE A 595 23.19 -8.80 25.39
CA PHE A 595 22.28 -8.88 24.25
C PHE A 595 20.85 -9.09 24.75
N TYR A 596 19.91 -8.27 24.27
CA TYR A 596 18.48 -8.41 24.54
C TYR A 596 17.73 -8.35 23.21
N SER A 597 16.93 -9.37 22.92
CA SER A 597 16.19 -9.53 21.67
C SER A 597 14.69 -9.54 21.92
N THR A 598 13.91 -9.01 20.97
CA THR A 598 12.46 -9.17 20.95
C THR A 598 11.91 -9.97 19.76
N GLU A 599 12.56 -10.01 18.58
CA GLU A 599 12.07 -10.81 17.42
C GLU A 599 13.20 -11.19 16.43
N VAL A 600 13.12 -12.39 15.84
CA VAL A 600 13.82 -12.83 14.61
C VAL A 600 12.73 -13.03 13.55
N ARG A 601 12.91 -12.56 12.31
CA ARG A 601 11.90 -12.63 11.25
C ARG A 601 12.33 -13.47 10.07
#